data_AF-A0A6F9C009-F1
#
_entry.id   AF-A0A6F9C009-F1
#
_cell.length_a   1.000
_cell.length_b   1.000
_cell.length_c   1.000
_cell.angle_alpha   90.00
_cell.angle_beta   90.00
_cell.angle_gamma   90.00
#
_symmetry.space_group_name_H-M   'P 1'
#
loop_
_entity.id
_entity.type
_entity.pdbx_description
1 polymer ?
#
loop_
_entity_poly.entity_id
_entity_poly.type
_entity_poly.pdbx_seq_one_letter_code
_entity_poly.pdbx_strand_id
1 'polypeptide(L)'
;MNQDRLVSLEEFLKSTDKKEFNSPKEWDTLDDTKPVFTEAELQRFEAELRTKEEELGRRAESLRQEQDLLKERGKALEAQRREYQQVDNHYLLYVVAVLEMSQRKEKQAVEGQPPTGPNGELQFHQEMQKLEDQGK
;
A
#
# COMPACT_ATOMS: atom_id res chain seq x y z
N MET A 1 -2.15 26.49 22.58
CA MET A 1 -2.87 27.44 23.44
C MET A 1 -3.53 28.44 22.52
N ASN A 2 -4.86 28.60 22.63
CA ASN A 2 -5.54 29.59 21.82
C ASN A 2 -5.09 31.00 22.30
N GLN A 3 -4.57 31.82 21.37
CA GLN A 3 -4.06 33.17 21.62
C GLN A 3 -5.10 34.25 21.27
N ASP A 4 -6.34 33.86 21.01
CA ASP A 4 -7.41 34.80 20.69
C ASP A 4 -7.62 35.79 21.86
N ARG A 5 -7.37 37.07 21.57
CA ARG A 5 -7.56 38.16 22.52
C ARG A 5 -9.04 38.37 22.75
N LEU A 6 -9.49 38.18 24.00
CA LEU A 6 -10.82 38.60 24.44
C LEU A 6 -10.88 40.12 24.41
N VAL A 7 -11.77 40.68 23.59
CA VAL A 7 -12.06 42.11 23.56
C VAL A 7 -13.13 42.45 24.59
N SER A 8 -13.03 43.63 25.21
CA SER A 8 -14.04 44.11 26.15
C SER A 8 -15.31 44.58 25.42
N LEU A 9 -16.45 44.62 26.12
CA LEU A 9 -17.70 45.15 25.55
C LEU A 9 -17.52 46.59 25.04
N GLU A 10 -16.77 47.41 25.76
CA GLU A 10 -16.48 48.79 25.37
C GLU A 10 -15.64 48.86 24.08
N GLU A 11 -14.66 47.97 23.95
CA GLU A 11 -13.82 47.88 22.76
C GLU A 11 -14.59 47.37 21.53
N PHE A 12 -15.50 46.42 21.76
CA PHE A 12 -16.42 45.96 20.72
C PHE A 12 -17.30 47.12 20.25
N LEU A 13 -17.96 47.83 21.16
CA LEU A 13 -18.83 48.97 20.84
C LEU A 13 -18.08 50.07 20.09
N LYS A 14 -16.88 50.45 20.54
CA LYS A 14 -16.01 51.41 19.84
C LYS A 14 -15.64 50.97 18.42
N SER A 15 -15.49 49.67 18.20
CA SER A 15 -15.14 49.10 16.89
C SER A 15 -16.34 49.04 15.94
N THR A 16 -17.54 48.85 16.49
CA THR A 16 -18.81 48.79 15.73
C THR A 16 -19.45 50.17 15.54
N ASP A 17 -19.00 51.20 16.26
CA ASP A 17 -19.53 52.57 16.14
C ASP A 17 -19.09 53.29 14.84
N LYS A 18 -18.33 52.60 13.97
CA LYS A 18 -17.98 53.13 12.65
C LYS A 18 -19.25 53.35 11.83
N LYS A 19 -19.32 54.52 11.21
CA LYS A 19 -20.47 55.01 10.42
C LYS A 19 -20.84 54.11 9.23
N GLU A 20 -19.89 53.31 8.77
CA GLU A 20 -20.04 52.29 7.72
C GLU A 20 -20.98 51.15 8.19
N PHE A 21 -20.84 50.68 9.44
CA PHE A 21 -21.69 49.62 10.00
C PHE A 21 -23.07 50.13 10.46
N ASN A 22 -23.17 51.42 10.74
CA ASN A 22 -24.41 52.07 11.20
C ASN A 22 -25.22 52.71 10.06
N SER A 23 -24.74 52.64 8.81
CA SER A 23 -25.47 53.13 7.64
C SER A 23 -26.40 52.04 7.10
N PRO A 24 -27.73 52.21 7.14
CA PRO A 24 -28.67 51.27 6.54
C PRO A 24 -28.54 51.18 5.01
N LYS A 25 -27.78 52.10 4.40
CA LYS A 25 -27.62 52.27 2.96
C LYS A 25 -26.48 51.45 2.35
N GLU A 26 -25.54 50.97 3.17
CA GLU A 26 -24.35 50.25 2.65
C GLU A 26 -24.62 48.75 2.39
N TRP A 27 -25.70 48.21 2.97
CA TRP A 27 -26.23 46.90 2.61
C TRP A 27 -27.45 47.09 1.71
N ASP A 28 -27.22 47.36 0.42
CA ASP A 28 -28.27 47.29 -0.59
C ASP A 28 -28.60 45.80 -0.80
N THR A 29 -29.53 45.27 -0.01
CA THR A 29 -30.17 43.98 -0.32
C THR A 29 -30.80 44.09 -1.70
N LEU A 30 -30.60 43.08 -2.55
CA LEU A 30 -31.25 43.00 -3.86
C LEU A 30 -32.71 43.41 -3.72
N ASP A 31 -33.15 44.39 -4.51
CA ASP A 31 -34.51 44.91 -4.47
C ASP A 31 -35.51 43.77 -4.72
N ASP A 32 -36.25 43.37 -3.68
CA ASP A 32 -37.28 42.31 -3.74
C ASP A 32 -38.35 42.60 -4.80
N THR A 33 -38.48 43.86 -5.25
CA THR A 33 -39.44 44.26 -6.28
C THR A 33 -38.95 44.04 -7.71
N LYS A 34 -37.65 43.74 -7.90
CA LYS A 34 -37.06 43.38 -9.20
C LYS A 34 -36.20 42.12 -9.08
N PRO A 35 -36.80 40.94 -9.27
CA PRO A 35 -36.04 39.71 -9.39
C PRO A 35 -34.96 39.85 -10.47
N VAL A 36 -33.72 39.51 -10.12
CA VAL A 36 -32.57 39.50 -11.07
C VAL A 36 -32.83 38.52 -12.22
N PHE A 37 -33.62 37.47 -11.97
CA PHE A 37 -34.06 36.49 -12.94
C PHE A 37 -35.57 36.36 -12.90
N THR A 38 -36.17 36.20 -14.08
CA THR A 38 -37.59 35.87 -14.21
C THR A 38 -37.84 34.41 -13.84
N GLU A 39 -39.07 34.10 -13.41
CA GLU A 39 -39.49 32.72 -13.09
C GLU A 39 -39.23 31.74 -14.27
N ALA A 40 -39.45 32.20 -15.49
CA ALA A 40 -39.21 31.39 -16.69
C ALA A 40 -37.71 31.09 -16.91
N GLU A 41 -36.82 32.00 -16.53
CA GLU A 41 -35.38 31.77 -16.59
C GLU A 41 -34.93 30.79 -15.50
N LEU A 42 -35.45 30.95 -14.27
CA LEU A 42 -35.22 30.01 -13.17
C LEU A 42 -35.64 28.58 -13.54
N GLN A 43 -36.83 28.39 -14.10
CA GLN A 43 -37.30 27.07 -14.55
C GLN A 43 -36.41 26.45 -15.63
N ARG A 44 -35.86 27.26 -16.55
CA ARG A 44 -34.89 26.77 -17.54
C ARG A 44 -33.59 26.34 -16.87
N PHE A 45 -33.08 27.13 -15.92
CA PHE A 45 -31.88 26.76 -15.17
C PHE A 45 -32.08 25.48 -14.36
N GLU A 46 -33.24 25.30 -13.73
CA GLU A 46 -33.56 24.06 -13.02
C GLU A 46 -33.61 22.84 -13.95
N ALA A 47 -34.20 22.99 -15.13
CA ALA A 47 -34.23 21.91 -16.13
C ALA A 47 -32.84 21.55 -16.65
N GLU A 48 -32.00 22.56 -16.91
CA GLU A 48 -30.59 22.36 -17.30
C GLU A 48 -29.78 21.71 -16.19
N LEU A 49 -29.99 22.12 -14.94
CA LEU A 49 -29.32 21.54 -13.78
C LEU A 49 -29.68 20.07 -13.62
N ARG A 50 -30.97 19.71 -13.69
CA ARG A 50 -31.40 18.31 -13.63
C ARG A 50 -30.75 17.46 -14.73
N THR A 51 -30.69 18.00 -15.95
CA THR A 51 -30.04 17.30 -17.08
C THR A 51 -28.55 17.08 -16.81
N LYS A 52 -27.85 18.10 -16.30
CA LYS A 52 -26.41 18.00 -15.95
C LYS A 52 -26.18 17.04 -14.79
N GLU A 53 -27.04 17.04 -13.77
CA GLU A 53 -26.99 16.12 -12.64
C GLU A 53 -27.15 14.67 -13.10
N GLU A 54 -28.11 14.39 -13.99
CA GLU A 54 -28.28 13.06 -14.58
C GLU A 54 -27.06 12.62 -15.39
N GLU A 55 -26.49 13.52 -16.21
CA GLU A 55 -25.30 13.24 -17.00
C GLU A 55 -24.08 12.93 -16.10
N LEU A 56 -23.89 13.73 -15.04
CA LEU A 56 -22.84 13.51 -14.05
C LEU A 56 -23.05 12.19 -13.31
N GLY A 57 -24.29 11.85 -12.96
CA GLY A 57 -24.65 10.56 -12.36
C GLY A 57 -24.21 9.39 -13.24
N ARG A 58 -24.58 9.41 -14.53
CA ARG A 58 -24.19 8.36 -15.49
C ARG A 58 -22.66 8.26 -15.64
N ARG A 59 -21.96 9.40 -15.68
CA ARG A 59 -20.49 9.42 -15.74
C ARG A 59 -19.86 8.83 -14.48
N ALA A 60 -20.38 9.16 -13.31
CA ALA A 60 -19.90 8.63 -12.04
C ALA A 60 -20.08 7.10 -11.96
N GLU A 61 -21.22 6.58 -12.43
CA GLU A 61 -21.47 5.14 -12.50
C GLU A 61 -20.49 4.44 -13.45
N SER A 62 -20.28 4.98 -14.64
CA SER A 62 -19.31 4.45 -15.61
C SER A 62 -17.90 4.41 -15.03
N LEU A 63 -17.45 5.52 -14.43
CA LEU A 63 -16.12 5.61 -13.79
C LEU A 63 -15.96 4.60 -12.65
N ARG A 64 -17.01 4.38 -11.86
CA ARG A 64 -16.99 3.36 -10.81
C ARG A 64 -16.83 1.96 -11.38
N GLN A 65 -17.56 1.62 -12.44
CA GLN A 65 -17.42 0.32 -13.11
C GLN A 65 -16.02 0.12 -13.68
N GLU A 66 -15.45 1.15 -14.32
CA GLU A 66 -14.08 1.10 -14.83
C GLU A 66 -13.06 0.90 -13.71
N GLN A 67 -13.22 1.62 -12.60
CA GLN A 67 -12.37 1.46 -11.42
C GLN A 67 -12.42 0.03 -10.87
N ASP A 68 -13.61 -0.56 -10.77
CA ASP A 68 -13.76 -1.93 -10.26
C ASP A 68 -13.13 -2.95 -11.22
N LEU A 69 -13.29 -2.77 -12.53
CA LEU A 69 -12.60 -3.60 -13.54
C LEU A 69 -11.07 -3.48 -13.43
N LEU A 70 -10.56 -2.25 -13.26
CA LEU A 70 -9.13 -2.01 -13.07
C LEU A 70 -8.59 -2.65 -11.79
N LYS A 71 -9.35 -2.61 -10.69
CA LYS A 71 -8.98 -3.30 -9.44
C LYS A 71 -8.89 -4.81 -9.65
N GLU A 72 -9.85 -5.43 -10.33
CA GLU A 72 -9.82 -6.87 -10.61
C GLU A 72 -8.63 -7.26 -11.49
N ARG A 73 -8.33 -6.45 -12.52
CA ARG A 73 -7.11 -6.64 -13.33
C ARG A 73 -5.84 -6.48 -12.49
N GLY A 74 -5.80 -5.51 -11.60
CA GLY A 74 -4.69 -5.30 -10.66
C GLY A 74 -4.45 -6.52 -9.77
N LYS A 75 -5.52 -7.09 -9.19
CA LYS A 75 -5.43 -8.33 -8.39
C LYS A 75 -4.88 -9.49 -9.19
N ALA A 76 -5.33 -9.67 -10.44
CA ALA A 76 -4.83 -10.74 -11.31
C ALA A 76 -3.34 -10.58 -11.63
N LEU A 77 -2.90 -9.35 -11.93
CA LEU A 77 -1.49 -9.05 -12.17
C LEU A 77 -0.63 -9.25 -10.93
N GLU A 78 -1.12 -8.87 -9.75
CA GLU A 78 -0.42 -9.12 -8.48
C GLU A 78 -0.29 -10.61 -8.19
N ALA A 79 -1.34 -11.40 -8.44
CA ALA A 79 -1.29 -12.86 -8.30
C ALA A 79 -0.21 -13.45 -9.22
N GLN A 80 -0.22 -13.09 -10.50
CA GLN A 80 0.80 -13.54 -11.46
C GLN A 80 2.21 -13.14 -11.05
N ARG A 81 2.40 -11.89 -10.57
CA ARG A 81 3.69 -11.44 -10.05
C ARG A 81 4.17 -12.28 -8.86
N ARG A 82 3.27 -12.63 -7.94
CA ARG A 82 3.61 -13.48 -6.78
C ARG A 82 4.03 -14.88 -7.21
N GLU A 83 3.37 -15.46 -8.20
CA GLU A 83 3.75 -16.76 -8.76
C GLU A 83 5.18 -16.72 -9.32
N TYR A 84 5.52 -15.72 -10.12
CA TYR A 84 6.90 -15.57 -10.62
C TYR A 84 7.91 -15.42 -9.48
N GLN A 85 7.61 -14.57 -8.49
CA GLN A 85 8.48 -14.42 -7.33
C GLN A 85 8.64 -15.72 -6.55
N GLN A 86 7.59 -16.54 -6.44
CA GLN A 86 7.68 -17.85 -5.79
C GLN A 86 8.61 -18.79 -6.55
N VAL A 87 8.54 -18.80 -7.88
CA VAL A 87 9.44 -19.60 -8.73
C VAL A 87 10.90 -19.13 -8.57
N ASP A 88 11.15 -17.83 -8.59
CA ASP A 88 12.50 -17.27 -8.41
C ASP A 88 13.07 -17.63 -7.04
N ASN A 89 12.27 -17.51 -5.97
CA ASN A 89 12.68 -17.91 -4.63
C ASN A 89 12.96 -19.41 -4.53
N HIS A 90 12.14 -20.25 -5.18
CA HIS A 90 12.35 -21.69 -5.22
C HIS A 90 13.66 -22.05 -5.93
N TYR A 91 13.95 -21.39 -7.06
CA TYR A 91 15.19 -21.57 -7.79
C TYR A 91 16.41 -21.16 -6.95
N LEU A 92 16.35 -20.02 -6.27
CA LEU A 92 17.41 -19.58 -5.36
C LEU A 92 17.66 -20.61 -4.24
N LEU A 93 16.60 -21.13 -3.62
CA LEU A 93 16.71 -22.15 -2.59
C LEU A 93 17.35 -23.43 -3.12
N TYR A 94 16.97 -23.87 -4.32
CA TYR A 94 17.58 -25.03 -4.98
C TYR A 94 19.09 -24.85 -5.20
N VAL A 95 19.50 -23.68 -5.72
CA VAL A 95 20.92 -23.38 -5.95
C VAL A 95 21.70 -23.42 -4.64
N VAL A 96 21.18 -22.82 -3.56
CA VAL A 96 21.80 -22.86 -2.24
C VAL A 96 21.94 -24.29 -1.74
N ALA A 97 20.88 -25.11 -1.84
CA ALA A 97 20.91 -26.50 -1.40
C ALA A 97 21.95 -27.32 -2.19
N VAL A 98 22.04 -27.13 -3.51
CA VAL A 98 23.06 -27.80 -4.35
C VAL A 98 24.48 -27.40 -3.95
N LEU A 99 24.72 -26.11 -3.72
CA LEU A 99 26.03 -25.61 -3.27
C LEU A 99 26.41 -26.17 -1.90
N GLU A 100 25.48 -26.22 -0.95
CA GLU A 100 25.71 -26.83 0.36
C GLU A 100 26.03 -28.32 0.24
N MET A 101 25.27 -29.06 -0.56
CA MET A 101 25.52 -30.49 -0.78
C MET A 101 26.90 -30.73 -1.39
N SER A 102 27.35 -29.88 -2.32
CA SER A 102 28.71 -29.95 -2.88
C SER A 102 29.77 -29.72 -1.81
N GLN A 103 29.64 -28.66 -1.00
CA GLN A 103 30.58 -28.39 0.10
C GLN A 103 30.62 -29.52 1.13
N ARG A 104 29.47 -30.12 1.47
CA ARG A 104 29.42 -31.27 2.38
C ARG A 104 30.13 -32.50 1.79
N LYS A 105 29.97 -32.75 0.49
CA LYS A 105 30.68 -33.83 -0.22
C LYS A 105 32.19 -33.61 -0.23
N GLU A 106 32.66 -32.39 -0.46
CA GLU A 106 34.08 -32.06 -0.37
C GLU A 106 34.63 -32.29 1.04
N LYS A 107 33.92 -31.84 2.08
CA LYS A 107 34.31 -32.10 3.48
C LYS A 107 34.36 -33.59 3.80
N GLN A 108 33.37 -34.36 3.35
CA GLN A 108 33.37 -35.82 3.51
C GLN A 108 34.45 -36.52 2.67
N ALA A 109 34.85 -35.98 1.53
CA ALA A 109 35.98 -36.50 0.76
C ALA A 109 37.32 -36.25 1.45
N VAL A 110 37.43 -35.15 2.22
CA VAL A 110 38.61 -34.81 3.03
C VAL A 110 38.65 -35.62 4.33
N GLU A 111 37.51 -35.84 5.00
CA GLU A 111 37.44 -36.65 6.23
C GLU A 111 37.34 -38.17 5.98
N GLY A 112 36.86 -38.58 4.81
CA GLY A 112 36.68 -39.98 4.39
C GLY A 112 37.89 -40.59 3.70
N GLN A 113 39.01 -39.86 3.57
CA GLN A 113 40.29 -40.48 3.23
C GLN A 113 40.71 -41.37 4.41
N PRO A 114 40.78 -42.71 4.24
CA PRO A 114 41.31 -43.58 5.29
C PRO A 114 42.72 -43.11 5.64
N PRO A 115 43.12 -43.12 6.92
CA PRO A 115 44.44 -42.65 7.34
C PRO A 115 45.49 -43.38 6.50
N THR A 116 46.11 -42.63 5.61
CA THR A 116 47.05 -43.17 4.63
C THR A 116 48.43 -42.97 5.22
N GLY A 117 49.17 -44.07 5.40
CA GLY A 117 50.53 -44.01 5.94
C GLY A 117 51.47 -43.18 5.05
N PRO A 118 52.69 -42.84 5.52
CA PRO A 118 53.65 -41.99 4.80
C PRO A 118 54.04 -42.50 3.40
N ASN A 119 53.70 -43.75 3.06
CA ASN A 119 53.95 -44.39 1.76
C ASN A 119 52.68 -44.67 0.92
N GLY A 120 51.51 -44.14 1.27
CA GLY A 120 50.30 -44.34 0.47
C GLY A 120 49.46 -45.59 0.78
N GLU A 121 49.79 -46.33 1.85
CA GLU A 121 49.08 -47.56 2.23
C GLU A 121 47.81 -47.25 3.04
N LEU A 122 46.66 -47.85 2.66
CA LEU A 122 45.40 -47.77 3.42
C LEU A 122 45.50 -48.63 4.69
N GLN A 123 45.39 -48.01 5.87
CA GLN A 123 45.30 -48.75 7.14
C GLN A 123 43.85 -49.15 7.43
N PHE A 124 43.48 -50.37 7.05
CA PHE A 124 42.25 -51.00 7.52
C PHE A 124 42.51 -51.65 8.88
N HIS A 125 42.19 -50.94 9.98
CA HIS A 125 42.07 -51.58 11.29
C HIS A 125 40.76 -52.38 11.30
N GLN A 126 40.84 -53.66 10.99
CA GLN A 126 39.74 -54.60 11.13
C GLN A 126 39.44 -54.73 12.63
N GLU A 127 38.33 -54.15 13.10
CA GLU A 127 37.73 -54.45 14.40
C GLU A 127 37.23 -55.90 14.41
N MET A 128 38.16 -56.86 14.37
CA MET A 128 37.97 -58.29 14.56
C MET A 128 38.65 -58.72 15.87
N GLN A 129 38.54 -57.89 16.91
CA GLN A 129 39.13 -58.20 18.22
C GLN A 129 38.20 -57.87 19.39
N LYS A 130 36.88 -57.95 19.17
CA LYS A 130 35.89 -57.81 20.24
C LYS A 130 34.84 -58.93 20.29
N LEU A 131 35.21 -60.13 19.84
CA LEU A 131 34.35 -61.32 19.94
C LEU A 131 35.08 -62.61 20.34
N GLU A 132 36.38 -62.57 20.65
CA GLU A 132 37.12 -63.78 21.09
C GLU A 132 37.42 -63.86 22.60
N ASP A 133 36.87 -62.96 23.43
CA ASP A 133 37.04 -63.01 24.89
C ASP A 133 35.71 -63.12 25.66
N GLN A 134 34.72 -63.76 25.06
CA GLN A 134 33.55 -64.34 25.75
C GLN A 134 33.39 -65.79 25.30
N GLY A 135 34.34 -66.64 25.71
CA GLY A 135 34.28 -68.05 25.34
C GLY A 135 35.44 -68.87 25.86
N LYS A 136 35.65 -68.89 27.18
CA LYS A 136 36.16 -70.05 27.92
C LYS A 136 35.95 -69.90 29.42
#